data_AF-A0A3D4Z572-F1
#
_entry.id   AF-A0A3D4Z572-F1
#
_cell.length_a   1.000
_cell.length_b   1.000
_cell.length_c   1.000
_cell.angle_alpha   90.00
_cell.angle_beta   90.00
_cell.angle_gamma   90.00
#
_symmetry.space_group_name_H-M   'P 1'
#
loop_
_entity.id
_entity.type
_entity.pdbx_description
1 polymer ?
#
loop_
_entity_poly.entity_id
_entity_poly.type
_entity_poly.pdbx_seq_one_letter_code
_entity_poly.pdbx_strand_id
1 'polypeptide(L)'
;MKLRELIGEADLLLQRHPEWLPRLPRNPLKVFETGGVWTRLVLGELRGEKTPTAGAAWTRLGFLKYSFAGLAGLAWLAACLVLRSPWPALLAVPAFYLVEVQMLFLFPVAADGSPAPFRESRIWTRRAGGTCRVLPTVFGIAWMMTCGGLIRGKCTRYWTLGCLAVLLWYERLRVKESYAL
;
A
#
# COMPACT_ATOMS: atom_id res chain seq x y z
N MET A 1 5.04 -5.17 -13.97
CA MET A 1 5.81 -6.19 -13.19
C MET A 1 4.86 -7.30 -12.84
N LYS A 2 5.29 -8.57 -12.83
CA LYS A 2 4.36 -9.68 -12.57
C LYS A 2 4.14 -9.80 -11.07
N LEU A 3 2.89 -9.87 -10.63
CA LEU A 3 2.51 -10.03 -9.22
C LEU A 3 3.26 -11.17 -8.54
N ARG A 4 3.40 -12.31 -9.23
CA ARG A 4 4.07 -13.51 -8.71
C ARG A 4 5.54 -13.25 -8.33
N GLU A 5 6.25 -12.47 -9.14
CA GLU A 5 7.66 -12.12 -8.87
C GLU A 5 7.75 -11.24 -7.62
N LEU A 6 6.87 -10.23 -7.53
CA LEU A 6 6.80 -9.31 -6.39
C LEU A 6 6.54 -10.04 -5.07
N ILE A 7 5.53 -10.91 -5.06
CA ILE A 7 5.15 -11.68 -3.87
C ILE A 7 6.23 -12.70 -3.51
N GLY A 8 6.83 -13.37 -4.51
CA GLY A 8 7.91 -14.34 -4.27
C GLY A 8 9.15 -13.69 -3.64
N GLU A 9 9.57 -12.54 -4.15
CA GLU A 9 10.70 -11.78 -3.59
C GLU A 9 10.39 -11.25 -2.19
N ALA A 10 9.19 -10.69 -1.98
CA ALA A 10 8.75 -10.27 -0.65
C ALA A 10 8.76 -11.43 0.35
N ASP A 11 8.35 -12.63 -0.06
CA ASP A 11 8.32 -13.79 0.83
C ASP A 11 9.74 -14.26 1.18
N LEU A 12 10.65 -14.28 0.20
CA LEU A 12 12.07 -14.59 0.44
C LEU A 12 12.72 -13.60 1.41
N LEU A 13 12.45 -12.30 1.26
CA LEU A 13 12.96 -11.30 2.20
C LEU A 13 12.36 -11.47 3.60
N LEU A 14 11.07 -11.71 3.70
CA LEU A 14 10.42 -11.94 4.99
C LEU A 14 10.87 -13.24 5.67
N GLN A 15 11.31 -14.23 4.90
CA GLN A 15 11.96 -15.44 5.44
C GLN A 15 13.38 -15.16 5.95
N ARG A 16 14.14 -14.29 5.26
CA ARG A 16 15.49 -13.87 5.69
C ARG A 16 15.47 -12.93 6.89
N HIS A 17 14.45 -12.10 6.97
CA HIS A 17 14.25 -11.08 8.01
C HIS A 17 12.93 -11.33 8.77
N PRO A 18 12.80 -12.44 9.52
CA PRO A 18 11.60 -12.73 10.29
C PRO A 18 11.26 -11.65 11.33
N GLU A 19 12.25 -10.88 11.77
CA GLU A 19 12.11 -9.72 12.66
C GLU A 19 11.32 -8.56 12.03
N TRP A 20 11.18 -8.53 10.70
CA TRP A 20 10.33 -7.56 10.03
C TRP A 20 8.84 -7.86 10.18
N LEU A 21 8.43 -8.97 10.79
CA LEU A 21 7.03 -9.17 11.13
C LEU A 21 6.60 -8.16 12.21
N PRO A 22 5.71 -7.20 11.91
CA PRO A 22 5.34 -6.17 12.85
C PRO A 22 4.54 -6.79 14.00
N ARG A 23 4.86 -6.37 15.23
CA ARG A 23 3.98 -6.58 16.37
C ARG A 23 2.82 -5.59 16.26
N LEU A 24 1.60 -6.12 16.14
CA LEU A 24 0.41 -5.26 16.08
C LEU A 24 0.33 -4.41 17.36
N PRO A 25 0.08 -3.10 17.24
CA PRO A 25 -0.04 -2.26 18.43
C PRO A 25 -1.30 -2.66 19.21
N ARG A 26 -1.22 -2.64 20.54
CA ARG A 26 -2.39 -2.85 21.41
C ARG A 26 -3.49 -1.80 21.17
N ASN A 27 -3.09 -0.58 20.80
CA ASN A 27 -4.00 0.50 20.44
C ASN A 27 -4.16 0.54 18.91
N PRO A 28 -5.37 0.27 18.37
CA PRO A 28 -5.60 0.26 16.92
C PRO A 28 -5.37 1.63 16.27
N LEU A 29 -5.50 2.73 17.02
CA LEU A 29 -5.25 4.09 16.50
C LEU A 29 -3.76 4.31 16.15
N LYS A 30 -2.85 3.48 16.67
CA LYS A 30 -1.41 3.54 16.37
C LYS A 30 -1.00 2.67 15.18
N VAL A 31 -1.92 1.98 14.52
CA VAL A 31 -1.59 1.05 13.42
C VAL A 31 -0.80 1.72 12.31
N PHE A 32 -1.17 2.95 11.93
CA PHE A 32 -0.48 3.71 10.89
C PHE A 32 0.87 4.23 11.34
N GLU A 33 0.99 4.67 12.60
CA GLU A 33 2.26 5.09 13.18
C GLU A 33 3.26 3.93 13.21
N THR A 34 2.84 2.78 13.74
CA THR A 34 3.65 1.55 13.74
C THR A 34 4.00 1.11 12.32
N GLY A 35 3.04 1.15 11.38
CA GLY A 35 3.28 0.81 9.98
C GLY A 35 4.22 1.78 9.27
N GLY A 36 4.18 3.08 9.61
CA GLY A 36 5.08 4.10 9.08
C GLY A 36 6.51 3.93 9.58
N VAL A 37 6.69 3.67 10.88
CA VAL A 37 7.99 3.31 11.46
C VAL A 37 8.55 2.05 10.82
N TRP A 38 7.72 1.01 10.68
CA TRP A 38 8.09 -0.22 9.99
C TRP A 38 8.51 0.03 8.55
N THR A 39 7.77 0.84 7.80
CA THR A 39 8.09 1.21 6.42
C THR A 39 9.47 1.87 6.32
N ARG A 40 9.75 2.83 7.22
CA ARG A 40 11.06 3.50 7.27
C ARG A 40 12.20 2.54 7.59
N LEU A 41 11.99 1.63 8.55
CA LEU A 41 12.99 0.62 8.91
C LEU A 41 13.30 -0.26 7.71
N VAL A 42 12.27 -0.84 7.09
CA VAL A 42 12.45 -1.76 5.96
C VAL A 42 13.10 -1.05 4.77
N LEU A 43 12.68 0.17 4.43
CA LEU A 43 13.32 0.92 3.35
C LEU A 43 14.78 1.28 3.66
N GLY A 44 15.10 1.63 4.90
CA GLY A 44 16.47 1.87 5.33
C GLY A 44 17.36 0.63 5.17
N GLU A 45 16.88 -0.52 5.65
CA GLU A 45 17.58 -1.81 5.51
C GLU A 45 17.75 -2.21 4.03
N LEU A 46 16.69 -2.07 3.22
CA LEU A 46 16.76 -2.35 1.77
C LEU A 46 17.78 -1.48 1.03
N ARG A 47 18.08 -0.29 1.56
CA ARG A 47 19.03 0.67 0.97
C ARG A 47 20.42 0.62 1.61
N GLY A 48 20.59 -0.10 2.72
CA GLY A 48 21.82 -0.04 3.52
C GLY A 48 22.06 1.31 4.20
N GLU A 49 21.00 2.11 4.40
CA GLU A 49 21.08 3.46 4.97
C GLU A 49 20.60 3.50 6.42
N LYS A 50 21.23 4.35 7.25
CA LYS A 50 20.69 4.68 8.58
C LYS A 50 19.36 5.41 8.39
N THR A 51 18.34 4.94 9.09
CA THR A 51 16.93 5.35 8.92
C THR A 51 16.79 6.89 8.87
N PRO A 52 16.25 7.50 7.79
CA PRO A 52 16.10 8.95 7.69
C PRO A 52 15.31 9.50 8.87
N THR A 53 15.62 10.67 9.43
CA THR A 53 15.07 11.18 10.71
C THR A 53 13.69 11.86 10.63
N ALA A 54 13.22 12.27 9.45
CA ALA A 54 12.00 13.09 9.33
C ALA A 54 10.72 12.34 9.75
N GLY A 55 9.98 12.90 10.72
CA GLY A 55 8.71 12.37 11.20
C GLY A 55 7.56 12.76 10.27
N ALA A 56 7.07 11.83 9.44
CA ALA A 56 5.80 12.02 8.76
C ALA A 56 4.63 11.82 9.76
N ALA A 57 3.54 12.56 9.58
CA ALA A 57 2.31 12.39 10.36
C ALA A 57 1.56 11.12 9.89
N TRP A 58 2.13 9.94 10.14
CA TRP A 58 1.68 8.64 9.62
C TRP A 58 0.20 8.37 9.85
N THR A 59 -0.28 8.64 11.07
CA THR A 59 -1.68 8.47 11.46
C THR A 59 -2.59 9.32 10.58
N ARG A 60 -2.25 10.61 10.40
CA ARG A 60 -3.00 11.51 9.53
C ARG A 60 -2.99 11.04 8.07
N LEU A 61 -1.84 10.60 7.56
CA LEU A 61 -1.71 10.10 6.19
C LEU A 61 -2.56 8.85 5.95
N GLY A 62 -2.51 7.89 6.87
CA GLY A 62 -3.32 6.68 6.81
C GLY A 62 -4.81 6.98 6.84
N PHE A 63 -5.26 7.80 7.79
CA PHE A 63 -6.66 8.21 7.85
C PHE A 63 -7.12 8.89 6.57
N LEU A 64 -6.39 9.89 6.08
CA LEU A 64 -6.75 10.59 4.84
C LEU A 64 -6.81 9.63 3.65
N LYS A 65 -5.85 8.71 3.51
CA LYS A 65 -5.84 7.70 2.44
C LYS A 65 -7.12 6.87 2.44
N TYR A 66 -7.46 6.27 3.59
CA TYR A 66 -8.61 5.39 3.68
C TYR A 66 -9.94 6.15 3.70
N SER A 67 -9.99 7.38 4.21
CA SER A 67 -11.16 8.26 4.12
C SER A 67 -11.48 8.59 2.65
N PHE A 68 -10.49 8.98 1.83
CA PHE A 68 -10.76 9.28 0.42
C PHE A 68 -11.22 8.04 -0.37
N ALA A 69 -10.56 6.89 -0.18
CA ALA A 69 -10.96 5.66 -0.85
C ALA A 69 -12.34 5.19 -0.38
N GLY A 70 -12.60 5.24 0.93
CA GLY A 70 -13.89 4.87 1.53
C GLY A 70 -15.03 5.76 1.06
N LEU A 71 -14.83 7.09 1.03
CA LEU A 71 -15.83 8.03 0.52
C LEU A 71 -16.18 7.78 -0.95
N ALA A 72 -15.22 7.37 -1.78
CA ALA A 72 -15.49 7.01 -3.17
C ALA A 72 -16.40 5.77 -3.28
N GLY A 73 -16.13 4.73 -2.46
CA GLY A 73 -17.00 3.55 -2.38
C GLY A 73 -18.40 3.88 -1.85
N LEU A 74 -18.50 4.70 -0.80
CA LEU A 74 -19.77 5.11 -0.21
C LEU A 74 -20.59 6.00 -1.15
N ALA A 75 -19.95 6.93 -1.86
CA ALA A 75 -20.61 7.76 -2.86
C ALA A 75 -21.19 6.90 -4.00
N TRP A 76 -20.47 5.86 -4.42
CA TRP A 76 -20.97 4.91 -5.42
C TRP A 76 -22.20 4.14 -4.91
N LEU A 77 -22.17 3.65 -3.67
CA LEU A 77 -23.31 2.98 -3.06
C LEU A 77 -24.52 3.92 -2.92
N ALA A 78 -24.29 5.17 -2.51
CA ALA A 78 -25.35 6.17 -2.43
C ALA A 78 -25.99 6.43 -3.81
N ALA A 79 -25.19 6.49 -4.88
CA ALA A 79 -25.72 6.60 -6.23
C ALA A 79 -26.57 5.38 -6.63
N CYS A 80 -26.15 4.16 -6.27
CA CYS A 80 -26.94 2.95 -6.52
C CYS A 80 -28.29 2.98 -5.79
N LEU A 81 -28.34 3.49 -4.56
CA LEU A 81 -29.57 3.67 -3.79
C LEU A 81 -30.51 4.69 -4.43
N VAL A 82 -29.97 5.83 -4.89
CA VAL A 82 -30.76 6.85 -5.62
C VAL A 82 -31.34 6.28 -6.91
N LEU A 83 -30.58 5.45 -7.62
CA LEU A 83 -31.01 4.76 -8.84
C LEU A 83 -31.90 3.53 -8.58
N ARG A 84 -32.12 3.16 -7.31
CA ARG A 84 -32.88 1.97 -6.87
C ARG A 84 -32.44 0.68 -7.56
N SER A 85 -31.17 0.59 -7.92
CA SER A 85 -30.62 -0.58 -8.61
C SER A 85 -29.50 -1.17 -7.76
N PRO A 86 -29.67 -2.39 -7.22
CA PRO A 86 -28.65 -3.01 -6.39
C PRO A 86 -27.50 -3.61 -7.21
N TRP A 87 -27.72 -3.90 -8.50
CA TRP A 87 -26.72 -4.56 -9.36
C TRP A 87 -25.39 -3.79 -9.49
N PRO A 88 -25.38 -2.46 -9.69
CA PRO A 88 -24.13 -1.70 -9.75
C PRO A 88 -23.41 -1.59 -8.40
N ALA A 89 -24.03 -1.99 -7.27
CA ALA A 89 -23.39 -1.89 -5.95
C ALA A 89 -22.08 -2.70 -5.86
N LEU A 90 -21.96 -3.77 -6.65
CA LEU A 90 -20.72 -4.56 -6.77
C LEU A 90 -19.53 -3.73 -7.28
N LEU A 91 -19.78 -2.64 -8.00
CA LEU A 91 -18.75 -1.72 -8.50
C LEU A 91 -18.22 -0.77 -7.42
N ALA A 92 -18.75 -0.79 -6.20
CA ALA A 92 -18.22 -0.01 -5.09
C ALA A 92 -16.79 -0.40 -4.73
N VAL A 93 -16.44 -1.70 -4.85
CA VAL A 93 -15.08 -2.18 -4.61
C VAL A 93 -14.11 -1.64 -5.68
N PRO A 94 -14.37 -1.77 -7.00
CA PRO A 94 -13.63 -1.05 -8.02
C PRO A 94 -13.52 0.46 -7.78
N ALA A 95 -14.61 1.13 -7.42
CA ALA A 95 -14.60 2.58 -7.14
C ALA A 95 -13.64 2.94 -6.00
N PHE A 96 -13.65 2.17 -4.91
CA PHE A 96 -12.68 2.29 -3.82
C PHE A 96 -11.24 2.16 -4.34
N TYR A 97 -10.94 1.10 -5.10
CA TYR A 97 -9.58 0.82 -5.57
C TYR A 97 -9.08 1.80 -6.63
N LEU A 98 -9.96 2.40 -7.42
CA LEU A 98 -9.59 3.46 -8.38
C LEU A 98 -9.00 4.69 -7.68
N VAL A 99 -9.46 4.98 -6.45
CA VAL A 99 -8.91 6.05 -5.61
C VAL A 99 -7.72 5.55 -4.80
N GLU A 100 -7.83 4.38 -4.15
CA GLU A 100 -6.76 3.81 -3.33
C GLU A 100 -5.44 3.67 -4.10
N VAL A 101 -5.49 3.21 -5.36
CA VAL A 101 -4.30 2.99 -6.18
C VAL A 101 -3.52 4.27 -6.51
N GLN A 102 -4.19 5.44 -6.45
CA GLN A 102 -3.54 6.74 -6.59
C GLN A 102 -2.64 7.09 -5.40
N MET A 103 -2.86 6.39 -4.28
CA MET A 103 -2.18 6.55 -2.99
C MET A 103 -1.46 5.25 -2.59
N LEU A 104 -1.20 4.35 -3.54
CA LEU A 104 -0.51 3.09 -3.33
C LEU A 104 0.85 3.32 -2.67
N PHE A 105 1.62 4.26 -3.21
CA PHE A 105 2.98 4.59 -2.78
C PHE A 105 3.04 5.71 -1.74
N LEU A 106 1.92 6.06 -1.09
CA LEU A 106 1.87 7.17 -0.15
C LEU A 106 2.85 7.02 1.02
N PHE A 107 2.91 5.82 1.62
CA PHE A 107 3.80 5.54 2.74
C PHE A 107 5.28 5.54 2.38
N PRO A 108 5.77 4.84 1.33
CA PRO A 108 7.17 4.91 0.96
C PRO A 108 7.60 6.32 0.55
N VAL A 109 6.76 7.06 -0.19
CA VAL A 109 7.04 8.46 -0.55
C VAL A 109 7.14 9.37 0.68
N ALA A 110 6.26 9.17 1.65
CA ALA A 110 6.32 9.91 2.92
C ALA A 110 7.56 9.51 3.76
N ALA A 111 8.01 8.25 3.67
CA ALA A 111 9.24 7.79 4.32
C ALA A 111 10.49 8.43 3.73
N ASP A 112 10.45 8.78 2.44
CA ASP A 112 11.50 9.55 1.77
C ASP A 112 11.48 11.05 2.08
N GLY A 113 10.58 11.50 2.97
CA GLY A 113 10.53 12.90 3.42
C GLY A 113 9.87 13.84 2.41
N SER A 114 9.10 13.31 1.45
CA SER A 114 8.36 14.13 0.49
C SER A 114 7.47 15.18 1.19
N PRO A 115 7.55 16.47 0.80
CA PRO A 115 6.66 17.51 1.32
C PRO A 115 5.23 17.38 0.79
N ALA A 116 5.01 16.66 -0.32
CA ALA A 116 3.71 16.53 -0.99
C ALA A 116 3.37 15.06 -1.32
N PRO A 117 3.24 14.18 -0.30
CA PRO A 117 3.27 12.73 -0.50
C PRO A 117 2.09 12.21 -1.34
N PHE A 118 0.92 12.85 -1.29
CA PHE A 118 -0.22 12.46 -2.13
C PHE A 118 0.02 12.74 -3.62
N ARG A 119 0.61 13.89 -3.94
CA ARG A 119 0.91 14.27 -5.32
C ARG A 119 2.00 13.36 -5.88
N GLU A 120 3.05 13.14 -5.11
CA GLU A 120 4.15 12.27 -5.52
C GLU A 120 3.72 10.81 -5.62
N SER A 121 2.91 10.28 -4.70
CA SER A 121 2.36 8.93 -4.85
C SER A 121 1.61 8.76 -6.17
N ARG A 122 0.84 9.77 -6.62
CA ARG A 122 0.16 9.73 -7.93
C ARG A 122 1.14 9.70 -9.08
N ILE A 123 2.22 10.48 -9.00
CA ILE A 123 3.29 10.48 -10.01
C ILE A 123 3.92 9.08 -10.09
N TRP A 124 4.23 8.47 -8.94
CA TRP A 124 4.74 7.10 -8.88
C TRP A 124 3.76 6.06 -9.44
N THR A 125 2.45 6.19 -9.17
CA THR A 125 1.42 5.33 -9.80
C THR A 125 1.41 5.48 -11.32
N ARG A 126 1.60 6.69 -11.86
CA ARG A 126 1.74 6.91 -13.32
C ARG A 126 3.01 6.26 -13.85
N ARG A 127 4.14 6.42 -13.17
CA ARG A 127 5.44 5.79 -13.54
C ARG A 127 5.38 4.27 -13.50
N ALA A 128 4.58 3.70 -12.60
CA ALA A 128 4.32 2.26 -12.53
C ALA A 128 3.50 1.72 -13.72
N GLY A 129 3.03 2.59 -14.63
CA GLY A 129 2.25 2.24 -15.81
C GLY A 129 0.82 2.80 -15.81
N GLY A 130 0.48 3.65 -14.84
CA GLY A 130 -0.84 4.25 -14.71
C GLY A 130 -1.86 3.33 -14.06
N THR A 131 -3.02 3.90 -13.75
CA THR A 131 -4.09 3.26 -12.97
C THR A 131 -4.50 1.90 -13.53
N CYS A 132 -4.80 1.81 -14.83
CA CYS A 132 -5.29 0.57 -15.44
C CYS A 132 -4.28 -0.58 -15.38
N ARG A 133 -2.97 -0.29 -15.43
CA ARG A 133 -1.93 -1.33 -15.34
C ARG A 133 -1.58 -1.72 -13.90
N VAL A 134 -1.71 -0.77 -12.97
CA VAL A 134 -1.40 -1.00 -11.55
C VAL A 134 -2.54 -1.74 -10.84
N LEU A 135 -3.78 -1.45 -11.23
CA LEU A 135 -4.99 -1.94 -10.58
C LEU A 135 -5.02 -3.49 -10.44
N PRO A 136 -4.76 -4.31 -11.48
CA PRO A 136 -4.76 -5.76 -11.34
C PRO A 136 -3.73 -6.29 -10.34
N THR A 137 -2.56 -5.64 -10.26
CA THR A 137 -1.52 -6.00 -9.28
C THR A 137 -1.99 -5.69 -7.86
N VAL A 138 -2.58 -4.50 -7.64
CA VAL A 138 -3.11 -4.11 -6.32
C VAL A 138 -4.26 -5.02 -5.89
N PHE A 139 -5.18 -5.36 -6.80
CA PHE A 139 -6.23 -6.35 -6.52
C PHE A 139 -5.66 -7.70 -6.12
N GLY A 140 -4.63 -8.17 -6.83
CA GLY A 140 -3.97 -9.44 -6.48
C GLY A 140 -3.27 -9.41 -5.12
N ILE A 141 -2.61 -8.30 -4.77
CA ILE A 141 -2.02 -8.09 -3.44
C ILE A 141 -3.12 -8.08 -2.38
N ALA A 142 -4.18 -7.29 -2.58
CA ALA A 142 -5.28 -7.18 -1.63
C ALA A 142 -5.99 -8.53 -1.41
N TRP A 143 -6.28 -9.24 -2.49
CA TRP A 143 -6.86 -10.59 -2.43
C TRP A 143 -5.99 -11.55 -1.60
N MET A 144 -4.68 -11.53 -1.82
CA MET A 144 -3.74 -12.34 -1.04
C MET A 144 -3.74 -11.94 0.45
N MET A 145 -3.77 -10.64 0.76
CA MET A 145 -3.82 -10.14 2.13
C MET A 145 -5.11 -10.57 2.85
N THR A 146 -6.26 -10.48 2.17
CA THR A 146 -7.57 -10.83 2.75
C THR A 146 -7.79 -12.33 2.82
N CYS A 147 -7.62 -13.06 1.72
CA CYS A 147 -7.93 -14.48 1.65
C CYS A 147 -6.82 -15.35 2.24
N GLY A 148 -5.55 -14.98 2.03
CA GLY A 148 -4.41 -15.70 2.62
C GLY A 148 -4.42 -15.63 4.15
N GLY A 149 -4.78 -14.47 4.70
CA GLY A 149 -4.94 -14.28 6.14
C GLY A 149 -6.03 -15.16 6.74
N LEU A 150 -7.24 -15.13 6.15
CA LEU A 150 -8.42 -15.84 6.64
C LEU A 150 -8.28 -17.37 6.54
N ILE A 151 -7.75 -17.89 5.43
CA ILE A 151 -7.70 -19.35 5.19
C ILE A 151 -6.60 -20.03 6.01
N ARG A 152 -5.49 -19.34 6.28
CA ARG A 152 -4.28 -19.95 6.87
C ARG A 152 -3.96 -19.47 8.28
N GLY A 153 -4.80 -18.61 8.87
CA GLY A 153 -4.62 -18.09 10.23
C GLY A 153 -3.38 -17.21 10.42
N LYS A 154 -2.77 -16.72 9.34
CA LYS A 154 -1.52 -15.94 9.35
C LYS A 154 -1.73 -14.52 8.80
N CYS A 155 -2.79 -13.84 9.26
CA CYS A 155 -3.18 -12.49 8.79
C CYS A 155 -1.99 -11.51 8.80
N THR A 156 -1.24 -11.44 9.89
CA THR A 156 -0.08 -10.53 10.00
C THR A 156 0.99 -10.82 8.95
N ARG A 157 1.27 -12.10 8.66
CA ARG A 157 2.28 -12.46 7.65
C ARG A 157 1.84 -12.02 6.25
N TYR A 158 0.62 -12.36 5.85
CA TYR A 158 0.11 -12.01 4.52
C TYR A 158 -0.06 -10.50 4.35
N TRP A 159 -0.46 -9.80 5.41
CA TRP A 159 -0.50 -8.34 5.43
C TRP A 159 0.89 -7.75 5.23
N THR A 160 1.88 -8.21 6.01
CA THR A 160 3.28 -7.76 5.91
C THR A 160 3.86 -8.05 4.54
N LEU A 161 3.55 -9.23 3.98
CA LEU A 161 3.96 -9.63 2.65
C LEU A 161 3.43 -8.66 1.58
N GLY A 162 2.16 -8.27 1.68
CA GLY A 162 1.55 -7.28 0.78
C GLY A 162 2.18 -5.90 0.91
N CYS A 163 2.41 -5.44 2.14
CA CYS A 163 3.10 -4.16 2.38
C CYS A 163 4.54 -4.19 1.82
N LEU A 164 5.30 -5.25 2.08
CA LEU A 164 6.68 -5.41 1.60
C LEU A 164 6.73 -5.47 0.06
N ALA A 165 5.78 -6.15 -0.56
CA ALA A 165 5.59 -6.13 -2.00
C ALA A 165 5.43 -4.71 -2.55
N VAL A 166 4.62 -3.85 -1.92
CA VAL A 166 4.50 -2.45 -2.36
C VAL A 166 5.81 -1.67 -2.20
N LEU A 167 6.56 -1.90 -1.11
CA LEU A 167 7.86 -1.26 -0.87
C LEU A 167 8.91 -1.69 -1.92
N LEU A 168 8.99 -2.98 -2.25
CA LEU A 168 9.88 -3.48 -3.29
C LEU A 168 9.52 -2.91 -4.66
N TRP A 169 8.22 -2.81 -4.95
CA TRP A 169 7.78 -2.18 -6.19
C TRP A 169 8.23 -0.72 -6.25
N TYR A 170 8.04 0.01 -5.17
CA TYR A 170 8.50 1.40 -5.06
C TYR A 170 10.01 1.53 -5.26
N GLU A 171 10.82 0.74 -4.54
CA GLU A 171 12.29 0.79 -4.66
C GLU A 171 12.77 0.51 -6.07
N ARG A 172 12.18 -0.49 -6.75
CA ARG A 172 12.53 -0.80 -8.14
C ARG A 172 12.23 0.37 -9.08
N LEU A 173 11.10 1.06 -8.88
CA LEU A 173 10.76 2.25 -9.66
C LEU A 173 11.73 3.40 -9.38
N ARG A 174 12.12 3.58 -8.11
CA ARG A 174 13.08 4.60 -7.67
C ARG A 174 14.46 4.39 -8.28
N VAL A 175 15.01 3.19 -8.15
CA VAL A 175 16.31 2.83 -8.71
C VAL A 175 16.33 3.00 -10.24
N LYS A 176 15.25 2.59 -10.92
CA LYS A 176 15.13 2.78 -12.37
C LYS A 176 15.18 4.26 -12.77
N GLU A 177 14.59 5.15 -11.97
CA GLU A 177 14.66 6.60 -12.22
C GLU A 177 16.07 7.15 -12.01
N SER A 178 16.77 6.71 -10.96
CA SER A 178 18.15 7.16 -10.69
C SER A 178 19.14 6.83 -11.82
N TYR A 179 18.90 5.77 -12.59
CA TYR A 179 19.71 5.40 -13.76
C TYR A 179 19.23 6.01 -15.09
N ALA A 180 18.12 6.73 -15.10
CA ALA A 180 17.58 7.38 -16.30
C ALA A 180 18.01 8.86 -16.43
N LEU A 181 18.73 9.38 -15.44
CA LEU A 181 19.37 10.70 -15.39
C LEU A 181 20.86 10.57 -15.70
#